data_AF-A0A9W8UKE4-F1
#
_entry.id   AF-A0A9W8UKE4-F1
#
_cell.length_a   1.000
_cell.length_b   1.000
_cell.length_c   1.000
_cell.angle_alpha   90.00
_cell.angle_beta   90.00
_cell.angle_gamma   90.00
#
_symmetry.space_group_name_H-M   'P 1'
#
loop_
_entity.id
_entity.type
_entity.pdbx_description
1 polymer ?
#
loop_
_entity_poly.entity_id
_entity_poly.type
_entity_poly.pdbx_seq_one_letter_code
_entity_poly.pdbx_strand_id
1 'polypeptide(L)'
;MYPFNGHKPPSDEAILDLLKQVGLREYVQSHGGIDVEMTSMKFSPGQKQLFFVARGIFHHQNVGSKIVMMDEATSSMDYGVDKEIQKLIDEHLKDCTIVLIAHRLHSLDNADVVVELEAGKVWV
;
A
#
# COMPACT_ATOMS: atom_id res chain seq x y z
N MET A 1 13.46 -3.47 7.65
CA MET A 1 13.02 -4.46 8.63
C MET A 1 12.02 -5.38 7.92
N TYR A 2 12.51 -6.44 7.26
CA TYR A 2 11.70 -7.59 6.86
C TYR A 2 11.22 -8.27 8.14
N PRO A 3 10.01 -8.85 8.20
CA PRO A 3 9.49 -9.39 9.44
C PRO A 3 10.44 -10.47 9.95
N PHE A 4 10.88 -10.27 11.18
CA PHE A 4 11.65 -11.23 11.95
C PHE A 4 10.80 -12.51 12.09
N ASN A 5 11.13 -13.55 11.32
CA ASN A 5 11.03 -14.98 11.70
C ASN A 5 11.17 -15.89 10.47
N GLY A 6 12.39 -16.28 10.13
CA GLY A 6 12.67 -17.46 9.29
C GLY A 6 12.16 -17.42 7.84
N HIS A 7 11.56 -16.32 7.38
CA HIS A 7 11.10 -16.19 6.00
C HIS A 7 12.28 -15.81 5.10
N LYS A 8 12.43 -16.56 4.01
CA LYS A 8 13.47 -16.29 3.01
C LYS A 8 13.20 -14.90 2.39
N PRO A 9 14.24 -14.07 2.18
CA PRO A 9 14.05 -12.86 1.40
C PRO A 9 13.45 -13.24 0.04
N PRO A 10 12.58 -12.40 -0.51
CA PRO A 10 11.93 -12.71 -1.77
C PRO A 10 12.95 -12.77 -2.91
N SER A 11 12.58 -13.47 -3.99
CA SER A 11 13.33 -13.38 -5.23
C SER A 11 13.12 -12.01 -5.88
N ASP A 12 14.14 -11.56 -6.61
CA ASP A 12 14.05 -10.36 -7.44
C ASP A 12 12.88 -10.43 -8.41
N GLU A 13 12.60 -11.62 -8.95
CA GLU A 13 11.43 -11.88 -9.80
C GLU A 13 10.11 -11.54 -9.10
N ALA A 14 9.94 -11.97 -7.84
CA ALA A 14 8.73 -11.66 -7.06
C ALA A 14 8.59 -10.16 -6.79
N ILE A 15 9.70 -9.46 -6.54
CA ILE A 15 9.71 -8.00 -6.38
C ILE A 15 9.31 -7.32 -7.70
N LEU A 16 9.91 -7.73 -8.81
CA LEU A 16 9.66 -7.16 -10.13
C LEU A 16 8.25 -7.42 -10.66
N ASP A 17 7.64 -8.56 -10.30
CA ASP A 17 6.26 -8.88 -10.62
C ASP A 17 5.28 -8.05 -9.80
N LEU A 18 5.55 -7.87 -8.50
CA LEU A 18 4.77 -6.96 -7.66
C LEU A 18 4.84 -5.51 -8.18
N LEU A 19 6.05 -5.02 -8.48
CA LEU A 19 6.25 -3.67 -9.03
C LEU A 19 5.51 -3.49 -10.35
N LYS A 20 5.36 -4.55 -11.16
CA LYS A 20 4.54 -4.53 -12.38
C LYS A 20 3.05 -4.41 -12.06
N GLN A 21 2.56 -5.17 -11.08
CA GLN A 21 1.15 -5.13 -10.66
C GLN A 21 0.73 -3.75 -10.16
N VAL A 22 1.63 -3.03 -9.47
CA VAL A 22 1.37 -1.68 -8.96
C VAL A 22 1.81 -0.54 -9.89
N GLY A 23 2.21 -0.85 -11.14
CA GLY A 23 2.57 0.16 -12.14
C GLY A 23 3.88 0.92 -11.88
N LEU A 24 4.77 0.39 -11.02
CA LEU A 24 6.05 1.03 -10.66
C LEU A 24 7.27 0.44 -11.38
N ARG A 25 7.13 -0.69 -12.10
CA ARG A 25 8.26 -1.42 -12.69
C ARG A 25 9.09 -0.57 -13.64
N GLU A 26 8.46 0.10 -14.59
CA GLU A 26 9.14 0.92 -15.61
C GLU A 26 9.86 2.11 -14.97
N TYR A 27 9.25 2.70 -13.94
CA TYR A 27 9.85 3.80 -13.20
C TYR A 27 11.09 3.33 -12.43
N VAL A 28 10.98 2.23 -11.68
CA VAL A 28 12.12 1.65 -10.94
C VAL A 28 13.23 1.24 -11.91
N GLN A 29 12.89 0.59 -13.03
CA GLN A 29 13.87 0.16 -14.03
C GLN A 29 14.61 1.33 -14.69
N SER A 30 13.91 2.42 -15.01
CA SER A 30 14.54 3.62 -15.59
C SER A 30 15.43 4.39 -14.61
N HIS A 31 15.30 4.13 -13.30
CA HIS A 31 16.10 4.74 -12.24
C HIS A 31 17.18 3.79 -11.66
N GLY A 32 17.56 2.76 -12.42
CA GLY A 32 18.67 1.86 -12.09
C GLY A 32 18.27 0.53 -11.44
N GLY A 33 16.97 0.23 -11.37
CA GLY A 33 16.48 -1.08 -10.94
C GLY A 33 16.29 -1.21 -9.42
N ILE A 34 16.06 -2.44 -8.96
CA ILE A 34 15.67 -2.75 -7.58
C ILE A 34 16.83 -2.65 -6.57
N ASP A 35 18.07 -2.62 -7.04
CA ASP A 35 19.27 -2.51 -6.19
C ASP A 35 19.62 -1.07 -5.80
N VAL A 36 18.92 -0.10 -6.40
CA VAL A 36 19.16 1.32 -6.15
C VAL A 36 18.42 1.78 -4.91
N GLU A 37 19.07 2.65 -4.14
CA GLU A 37 18.46 3.31 -2.99
C GLU A 37 17.17 4.03 -3.38
N MET A 38 16.09 3.75 -2.64
CA MET A 38 14.77 4.35 -2.91
C MET A 38 14.81 5.89 -2.88
N THR A 39 15.71 6.45 -2.07
CA THR A 39 15.88 7.91 -1.92
C THR A 39 16.41 8.59 -3.18
N SER A 40 17.16 7.89 -4.05
CA SER A 40 17.65 8.46 -5.31
C SER A 40 16.62 8.43 -6.43
N MET A 41 15.55 7.62 -6.31
CA MET A 41 14.53 7.49 -7.35
C MET A 41 13.58 8.70 -7.44
N LYS A 42 13.56 9.60 -6.44
CA LYS A 42 12.72 10.82 -6.43
C LYS A 42 11.23 10.56 -6.72
N PHE A 43 10.68 9.50 -6.15
CA PHE A 43 9.25 9.19 -6.26
C PHE A 43 8.37 10.39 -5.90
N SER A 44 7.33 10.61 -6.73
CA SER A 44 6.23 11.50 -6.37
C SER A 44 5.52 11.00 -5.10
N PRO A 45 4.76 11.85 -4.39
CA PRO A 45 4.00 11.42 -3.22
C PRO A 45 3.12 10.19 -3.51
N GLY A 46 2.49 10.15 -4.68
CA GLY A 46 1.68 9.01 -5.10
C GLY A 46 2.43 7.74 -5.41
N GLN A 47 3.59 7.85 -6.05
CA GLN A 47 4.42 6.68 -6.30
C GLN A 47 4.97 6.10 -4.98
N LYS A 48 5.30 6.94 -4.00
CA LYS A 48 5.68 6.47 -2.65
C LYS A 48 4.53 5.72 -1.99
N GLN A 49 3.31 6.21 -2.12
CA GLN A 49 2.15 5.55 -1.58
C GLN A 49 1.86 4.21 -2.27
N LEU A 50 1.89 4.15 -3.60
CA LEU A 50 1.81 2.90 -4.36
C LEU A 50 2.88 1.91 -3.91
N PHE A 51 4.10 2.38 -3.66
CA PHE A 51 5.18 1.54 -3.14
C PHE A 51 4.87 1.00 -1.73
N PHE A 52 4.27 1.80 -0.84
CA PHE A 52 3.84 1.33 0.48
C PHE A 52 2.69 0.33 0.41
N VAL A 53 1.73 0.53 -0.51
CA VAL A 53 0.65 -0.42 -0.78
C VAL A 53 1.23 -1.73 -1.31
N ALA A 54 2.15 -1.66 -2.28
CA ALA A 54 2.89 -2.82 -2.77
C ALA A 54 3.55 -3.59 -1.64
N ARG A 55 4.22 -2.90 -0.71
CA ARG A 55 4.82 -3.50 0.48
C ARG A 55 3.78 -4.22 1.36
N GLY A 56 2.60 -3.64 1.54
CA GLY A 56 1.50 -4.26 2.29
C GLY A 56 0.97 -5.53 1.63
N ILE A 57 0.74 -5.48 0.31
CA ILE A 57 0.36 -6.63 -0.52
C ILE A 57 1.40 -7.73 -0.41
N PHE A 58 2.67 -7.37 -0.56
CA PHE A 58 3.77 -8.32 -0.50
C PHE A 58 3.86 -9.00 0.86
N HIS A 59 3.70 -8.23 1.93
CA HIS A 59 3.68 -8.77 3.29
C HIS A 59 2.51 -9.72 3.50
N HIS A 60 1.31 -9.39 3.00
CA HIS A 60 0.15 -10.28 3.05
C HIS A 60 0.42 -11.60 2.31
N GLN A 61 0.94 -11.54 1.08
CA GLN A 61 1.21 -12.73 0.26
C GLN A 61 2.27 -13.66 0.88
N ASN A 62 3.28 -13.11 1.55
CA ASN A 62 4.41 -13.90 2.06
C ASN A 62 4.27 -14.32 3.53
N VAL A 63 3.63 -13.50 4.37
CA VAL A 63 3.54 -13.70 5.82
C VAL A 63 2.13 -14.09 6.23
N GLY A 64 1.14 -13.91 5.36
CA GLY A 64 -0.26 -14.22 5.63
C GLY A 64 -0.92 -13.25 6.60
N SER A 65 -0.51 -11.98 6.61
CA SER A 65 -1.15 -10.92 7.42
C SER A 65 -2.66 -10.94 7.24
N LYS A 66 -3.40 -10.91 8.35
CA LYS A 66 -4.86 -10.85 8.34
C LYS A 66 -5.42 -9.48 8.67
N ILE A 67 -4.57 -8.57 9.15
CA ILE A 67 -4.94 -7.21 9.49
C ILE A 67 -3.95 -6.28 8.79
N VAL A 68 -4.47 -5.27 8.08
CA VAL A 68 -3.68 -4.24 7.43
C VAL A 68 -4.14 -2.89 7.96
N MET A 69 -3.21 -2.10 8.49
CA MET A 69 -3.47 -0.75 8.97
C MET A 69 -2.87 0.26 7.99
N MET A 70 -3.67 1.21 7.55
CA MET A 70 -3.29 2.24 6.59
C MET A 70 -3.57 3.61 7.21
N ASP A 71 -2.51 4.31 7.60
CA ASP A 71 -2.61 5.66 8.14
C ASP A 71 -2.42 6.68 7.03
N GLU A 72 -3.43 7.52 6.81
CA GLU A 72 -3.44 8.58 5.80
C GLU A 72 -2.94 8.16 4.41
N ALA A 73 -3.29 6.95 3.94
CA ALA A 73 -2.71 6.44 2.70
C ALA A 73 -2.85 7.49 1.58
N THR A 74 -4.04 8.05 1.35
CA THR A 74 -4.42 8.85 0.17
C THR A 74 -4.32 10.38 0.32
N SER A 75 -3.79 10.91 1.42
CA SER A 75 -3.97 12.34 1.76
C SER A 75 -3.34 13.34 0.76
N SER A 76 -2.29 12.93 0.04
CA SER A 76 -1.49 13.79 -0.86
C SER A 76 -1.74 13.59 -2.36
N MET A 77 -2.76 12.81 -2.74
CA MET A 77 -2.98 12.34 -4.11
C MET A 77 -4.05 13.12 -4.88
N ASP A 78 -3.96 13.11 -6.20
CA ASP A 78 -5.08 13.44 -7.10
C ASP A 78 -6.11 12.31 -7.11
N TYR A 79 -7.40 12.66 -7.24
CA TYR A 79 -8.54 11.72 -7.20
C TYR A 79 -8.40 10.48 -8.10
N GLY A 80 -7.70 10.60 -9.24
CA GLY A 80 -7.46 9.49 -10.16
C GLY A 80 -6.55 8.39 -9.59
N VAL A 81 -5.50 8.77 -8.88
CA VAL A 81 -4.52 7.80 -8.33
C VAL A 81 -5.09 7.11 -7.08
N ASP A 82 -5.91 7.82 -6.30
CA ASP A 82 -6.64 7.23 -5.17
C ASP A 82 -7.47 6.02 -5.59
N LYS A 83 -8.14 6.10 -6.74
CA LYS A 83 -8.97 5.02 -7.26
C LYS A 83 -8.15 3.80 -7.68
N GLU A 84 -6.98 4.00 -8.27
CA GLU A 84 -6.08 2.90 -8.66
C GLU A 84 -5.53 2.20 -7.42
N ILE A 85 -5.15 2.96 -6.40
CA ILE A 85 -4.70 2.42 -5.12
C ILE A 85 -5.81 1.63 -4.43
N GLN A 86 -7.03 2.17 -4.38
CA GLN A 86 -8.15 1.47 -3.78
C GLN A 86 -8.43 0.14 -4.49
N LYS A 87 -8.39 0.14 -5.82
CA LYS A 87 -8.54 -1.09 -6.61
C LYS A 87 -7.49 -2.13 -6.26
N LEU A 88 -6.22 -1.73 -6.14
CA LEU A 88 -5.14 -2.65 -5.76
C LEU A 88 -5.36 -3.24 -4.37
N ILE A 89 -5.81 -2.42 -3.42
CA ILE A 89 -6.16 -2.85 -2.06
C ILE A 89 -7.29 -3.87 -2.10
N ASP A 90 -8.40 -3.55 -2.78
CA ASP A 90 -9.58 -4.42 -2.88
C ASP A 90 -9.25 -5.77 -3.56
N GLU A 91 -8.39 -5.76 -4.58
CA GLU A 91 -7.99 -6.98 -5.31
C GLU A 91 -7.05 -7.89 -4.50
N HIS A 92 -6.08 -7.31 -3.78
CA HIS A 92 -4.99 -8.07 -3.18
C HIS A 92 -5.15 -8.30 -1.68
N LEU A 93 -6.00 -7.54 -1.00
CA LEU A 93 -6.20 -7.58 0.45
C LEU A 93 -7.64 -7.96 0.85
N LYS A 94 -8.45 -8.49 -0.08
CA LYS A 94 -9.84 -8.92 0.16
C LYS A 94 -10.04 -9.86 1.35
N ASP A 95 -9.02 -10.66 1.68
CA ASP A 95 -9.07 -11.65 2.78
C ASP A 95 -8.43 -11.10 4.08
N CYS A 96 -8.18 -9.79 4.13
CA CYS A 96 -7.70 -9.05 5.30
C CYS A 96 -8.80 -8.17 5.89
N THR A 97 -8.75 -7.98 7.20
CA THR A 97 -9.40 -6.82 7.84
C THR A 97 -8.54 -5.58 7.59
N ILE A 98 -9.11 -4.58 6.94
CA ILE A 98 -8.41 -3.32 6.63
C ILE A 98 -8.91 -2.25 7.59
N VAL A 99 -7.97 -1.63 8.32
CA VAL A 99 -8.23 -0.47 9.17
C VAL A 99 -7.61 0.75 8.47
N LEU A 100 -8.46 1.58 7.88
CA LEU A 100 -8.06 2.77 7.15
C LEU A 100 -8.36 4.02 7.96
N ILE A 101 -7.37 4.90 8.09
CA ILE A 101 -7.55 6.27 8.60
C ILE A 101 -7.63 7.19 7.38
N ALA A 102 -8.78 7.84 7.20
CA ALA A 102 -9.05 8.67 6.04
C ALA A 102 -9.40 10.10 6.44
N HIS A 103 -8.83 11.08 5.72
CA HIS A 103 -9.22 12.50 5.80
C HIS A 103 -10.18 12.91 4.67
N ARG A 104 -10.39 12.03 3.68
CA ARG A 104 -11.24 12.28 2.53
C ARG A 104 -12.39 11.29 2.51
N LEU A 105 -13.61 11.80 2.43
CA LEU A 105 -14.83 10.98 2.50
C LEU A 105 -14.89 9.93 1.39
N HIS A 106 -14.37 10.20 0.19
CA HIS A 106 -14.37 9.22 -0.91
C HIS A 106 -13.53 7.98 -0.62
N SER A 107 -12.55 8.05 0.29
CA SER A 107 -11.79 6.89 0.73
C SER A 107 -12.62 5.96 1.64
N LEU A 108 -13.80 6.40 2.08
CA LEU A 108 -14.74 5.62 2.88
C LEU A 108 -15.82 4.93 2.04
N ASP A 109 -15.91 5.22 0.73
CA ASP A 109 -17.00 4.72 -0.13
C ASP A 109 -17.12 3.18 -0.13
N ASN A 110 -16.00 2.48 0.08
CA ASN A 110 -15.93 1.01 0.12
C ASN A 110 -15.80 0.44 1.55
N ALA A 111 -15.93 1.25 2.59
CA ALA A 111 -15.78 0.78 3.98
C ALA A 111 -17.02 0.01 4.45
N ASP A 112 -16.81 -1.18 5.03
CA ASP A 112 -17.90 -1.96 5.65
C ASP A 112 -18.44 -1.27 6.92
N VAL A 113 -17.55 -0.62 7.67
CA VAL A 113 -17.86 0.11 8.90
C VAL A 113 -17.08 1.42 8.89
N VAL A 114 -17.78 2.53 9.10
CA VAL A 114 -17.18 3.85 9.30
C VAL A 114 -17.25 4.18 10.78
N VAL A 115 -16.13 4.65 11.33
CA VAL A 115 -16.01 5.03 12.74
C VAL A 115 -15.51 6.46 12.79
N GLU A 116 -16.27 7.34 13.43
CA GLU A 116 -15.84 8.71 13.71
C GLU A 116 -15.12 8.76 15.07
N LEU A 117 -13.95 9.42 15.09
CA LEU A 117 -13.17 9.66 16.29
C LEU A 117 -13.02 11.16 16.51
N GLU A 118 -13.59 11.66 17.60
CA GLU A 118 -13.58 13.08 17.97
C GLU A 118 -13.27 13.21 19.48
N ALA A 119 -12.27 14.01 19.82
CA ALA A 119 -11.86 14.28 21.21
C ALA A 119 -11.68 13.03 22.10
N GLY A 120 -11.17 11.93 21.53
CA GLY A 120 -10.94 10.66 22.23
C GLY A 120 -12.20 9.83 22.49
N LYS A 121 -13.33 10.18 21.87
CA LYS A 121 -14.58 9.43 21.87
C LYS A 121 -14.83 8.82 20.49
N VAL A 122 -15.60 7.73 20.46
CA VAL A 122 -15.85 6.90 19.28
C VAL A 122 -17.35 6.90 18.98
N TRP A 123 -17.72 7.11 17.72
CA TRP A 123 -19.07 6.98 17.18
C TRP A 123 -19.05 6.02 15.99
N VAL A 124 -20.09 5.21 15.87
CA VAL A 124 -20.29 4.19 14.82
C VAL A 124 -21.61 4.46 14.13
#